data_AF-A0A662I177-F1
#
_entry.id   AF-A0A662I177-F1
#
_cell.length_a   1.000
_cell.length_b   1.000
_cell.length_c   1.000
_cell.angle_alpha   90.00
_cell.angle_beta   90.00
_cell.angle_gamma   90.00
#
_symmetry.space_group_name_H-M   'P 1'
#
loop_
_entity.id
_entity.type
_entity.pdbx_description
1 polymer ?
#
loop_
_entity_poly.entity_id
_entity_poly.type
_entity_poly.pdbx_seq_one_letter_code
_entity_poly.pdbx_strand_id
1 'polypeptide(L)'
;EGLKKATEQAVLATNYFISRMKEVEGYDIPYAAGVPRKHEVVLSAKPLARDYGVTAEDVAKALLDYGVHAPTIYFPPIVEEALMIEFTESEPKEAVDYYARVLAEISREAREQPENVKKRPVNTSVGRLDMVKANRMDTYIPSVRFARKYGRKIPPL
;
A
#
# COMPACT_ATOMS: atom_id res chain seq x y z
N GLU A 1 16.44 29.20 -5.15
CA GLU A 1 16.28 28.40 -6.38
C GLU A 1 15.99 26.91 -6.09
N GLY A 2 16.80 26.24 -5.26
CA GLY A 2 16.63 24.80 -4.95
C GLY A 2 15.23 24.39 -4.42
N LEU A 3 14.66 25.14 -3.47
CA LEU A 3 13.32 24.84 -2.91
C LEU A 3 12.21 24.83 -3.99
N LYS A 4 12.29 25.76 -4.95
CA LYS A 4 11.33 25.83 -6.05
C LYS A 4 11.45 24.59 -6.92
N LYS A 5 12.67 24.23 -7.30
CA LYS A 5 12.94 23.04 -8.13
C LYS A 5 12.50 21.76 -7.44
N ALA A 6 12.80 21.60 -6.14
CA ALA A 6 12.33 20.46 -5.35
C ALA A 6 10.81 20.34 -5.40
N THR A 7 10.10 21.43 -5.14
CA THR A 7 8.62 21.45 -5.19
C THR A 7 8.08 21.07 -6.57
N GLU A 8 8.67 21.63 -7.65
CA GLU A 8 8.27 21.31 -9.03
C GLU A 8 8.51 19.84 -9.38
N GLN A 9 9.61 19.25 -8.92
CA GLN A 9 9.92 17.84 -9.15
C GLN A 9 8.95 16.89 -8.43
N ALA A 10 8.63 17.14 -7.16
CA ALA A 10 7.66 16.32 -6.42
C ALA A 10 6.26 16.34 -7.08
N VAL A 11 5.82 17.52 -7.53
CA VAL A 11 4.55 17.67 -8.27
C VAL A 11 4.62 16.97 -9.63
N LEU A 12 5.74 17.08 -10.34
CA LEU A 12 5.93 16.45 -11.65
C LEU A 12 5.93 14.91 -11.53
N ALA A 13 6.67 14.35 -10.58
CA ALA A 13 6.76 12.91 -10.35
C ALA A 13 5.38 12.30 -10.06
N THR A 14 4.58 12.95 -9.21
CA THR A 14 3.22 12.51 -8.88
C THR A 14 2.27 12.56 -10.08
N ASN A 15 2.32 13.63 -10.88
CA ASN A 15 1.47 13.73 -12.07
C ASN A 15 1.93 12.81 -13.20
N TYR A 16 3.23 12.56 -13.30
CA TYR A 16 3.78 11.53 -14.18
C TYR A 16 3.25 10.14 -13.78
N PHE A 17 3.33 9.78 -12.50
CA PHE A 17 2.76 8.54 -11.98
C PHE A 17 1.26 8.39 -12.32
N ILE A 18 0.47 9.44 -12.09
CA ILE A 18 -0.96 9.46 -12.44
C ILE A 18 -1.18 9.13 -13.92
N SER A 19 -0.35 9.66 -14.81
CA SER A 19 -0.46 9.38 -16.25
C SER A 19 -0.27 7.89 -16.57
N ARG A 20 0.60 7.19 -15.81
CA ARG A 20 0.84 5.75 -15.95
C ARG A 20 -0.30 4.91 -15.37
N MET A 21 -0.94 5.38 -14.30
CA MET A 21 -2.02 4.65 -13.63
C MET A 21 -3.36 4.71 -14.35
N LYS A 22 -3.57 5.67 -15.27
CA LYS A 22 -4.84 5.81 -16.04
C LYS A 22 -5.24 4.57 -16.83
N GLU A 23 -4.27 3.76 -17.24
CA GLU A 23 -4.49 2.54 -18.04
C GLU A 23 -4.52 1.28 -17.18
N VAL A 24 -4.32 1.40 -15.86
CA VAL A 24 -4.27 0.26 -14.95
C VAL A 24 -5.68 -0.02 -14.44
N GLU A 25 -6.23 -1.16 -14.85
CA GLU A 25 -7.52 -1.65 -14.35
C GLU A 25 -7.49 -1.86 -12.83
N GLY A 26 -8.65 -1.80 -12.17
CA GLY A 26 -8.75 -2.11 -10.74
C GLY A 26 -8.48 -0.93 -9.79
N TYR A 27 -7.88 0.16 -10.26
CA TYR A 27 -7.67 1.37 -9.46
C TYR A 27 -8.43 2.56 -10.04
N ASP A 28 -9.24 3.19 -9.21
CA ASP A 28 -9.84 4.49 -9.53
C ASP A 28 -8.96 5.62 -8.99
N ILE A 29 -9.02 6.79 -9.63
CA ILE A 29 -8.44 8.02 -9.07
C ILE A 29 -9.59 8.97 -8.72
N PRO A 30 -10.18 8.83 -7.53
CA PRO A 30 -11.35 9.61 -7.15
C PRO A 30 -11.01 11.09 -7.03
N TYR A 31 -12.00 11.94 -7.31
CA TYR A 31 -11.92 13.39 -7.30
C TYR A 31 -11.01 14.02 -8.38
N ALA A 32 -11.32 15.28 -8.71
CA ALA A 32 -10.47 16.12 -9.55
C ALA A 32 -10.07 15.47 -10.89
N ALA A 33 -11.03 14.82 -11.57
CA ALA A 33 -10.82 14.21 -12.88
C ALA A 33 -10.33 15.26 -13.87
N GLY A 34 -9.23 14.97 -14.59
CA GLY A 34 -8.62 15.90 -15.54
C GLY A 34 -7.81 17.04 -14.92
N VAL A 35 -7.72 17.15 -13.59
CA VAL A 35 -6.98 18.21 -12.88
C VAL A 35 -5.67 17.67 -12.32
N PRO A 36 -4.51 18.34 -12.54
CA PRO A 36 -3.25 17.93 -11.93
C PRO A 36 -3.29 17.92 -10.40
N ARG A 37 -2.60 16.97 -9.79
CA ARG A 37 -2.41 16.88 -8.33
C ARG A 37 -1.22 17.72 -7.91
N LYS A 38 -1.07 17.93 -6.60
CA LYS A 38 0.16 18.50 -6.03
C LYS A 38 1.21 17.38 -5.86
N HIS A 39 1.76 17.19 -4.67
CA HIS A 39 2.86 16.26 -4.41
C HIS A 39 2.40 14.83 -4.09
N GLU A 40 1.09 14.60 -3.96
CA GLU A 40 0.52 13.29 -3.63
C GLU A 40 -0.76 13.00 -4.43
N VAL A 41 -1.15 11.73 -4.47
CA VAL A 41 -2.40 11.25 -5.07
C VAL A 41 -3.01 10.12 -4.25
N VAL A 42 -4.33 10.05 -4.20
CA VAL A 42 -5.07 8.92 -3.63
C VAL A 42 -5.64 8.09 -4.76
N LEU A 43 -5.24 6.82 -4.83
CA LEU A 43 -5.92 5.80 -5.63
C LEU A 43 -6.97 5.09 -4.75
N SER A 44 -8.03 4.58 -5.36
CA SER A 44 -8.99 3.68 -4.71
C SER A 44 -8.89 2.30 -5.33
N ALA A 45 -8.56 1.30 -4.51
CA ALA A 45 -8.60 -0.11 -4.88
C ALA A 45 -10.01 -0.71 -4.74
N LYS A 46 -11.05 0.13 -4.63
CA LYS A 46 -12.44 -0.30 -4.48
C LYS A 46 -12.90 -1.26 -5.59
N PRO A 47 -12.54 -1.06 -6.88
CA PRO A 47 -12.87 -2.04 -7.90
C PRO A 47 -12.27 -3.42 -7.62
N LEU A 48 -11.01 -3.50 -7.21
CA LEU A 48 -10.36 -4.78 -6.84
C LEU A 48 -11.06 -5.45 -5.65
N ALA A 49 -11.41 -4.67 -4.63
CA ALA A 49 -12.07 -5.18 -3.45
C ALA A 49 -13.48 -5.70 -3.76
N ARG A 50 -14.25 -4.94 -4.55
CA ARG A 50 -15.62 -5.30 -4.95
C ARG A 50 -15.66 -6.53 -5.84
N ASP A 51 -14.80 -6.58 -6.85
CA ASP A 51 -14.92 -7.57 -7.93
C ASP A 51 -14.12 -8.86 -7.66
N TYR A 52 -13.03 -8.76 -6.88
CA TYR A 52 -12.10 -9.88 -6.65
C TYR A 52 -11.82 -10.13 -5.16
N GLY A 53 -12.39 -9.31 -4.27
CA GLY A 53 -12.16 -9.41 -2.82
C GLY A 53 -10.74 -9.01 -2.39
N VAL A 54 -9.97 -8.33 -3.26
CA VAL A 54 -8.60 -7.89 -2.96
C VAL A 54 -8.64 -6.45 -2.44
N THR A 55 -8.36 -6.28 -1.16
CA THR A 55 -8.45 -5.00 -0.44
C THR A 55 -7.21 -4.12 -0.65
N ALA A 56 -7.28 -2.86 -0.23
CA ALA A 56 -6.12 -1.96 -0.17
C ALA A 56 -5.03 -2.51 0.75
N GLU A 57 -5.39 -3.18 1.86
CA GLU A 57 -4.41 -3.89 2.68
C GLU A 57 -3.73 -5.01 1.88
N ASP A 58 -4.47 -5.79 1.09
CA ASP A 58 -3.88 -6.85 0.26
C ASP A 58 -2.89 -6.31 -0.77
N VAL A 59 -3.24 -5.20 -1.43
CA VAL A 59 -2.33 -4.49 -2.35
C VAL A 59 -1.09 -4.00 -1.60
N ALA A 60 -1.26 -3.39 -0.42
CA ALA A 60 -0.16 -2.94 0.43
C ALA A 60 0.77 -4.07 0.85
N LYS A 61 0.23 -5.23 1.24
CA LYS A 61 1.02 -6.41 1.58
C LYS A 61 1.71 -7.01 0.35
N ALA A 62 1.06 -6.97 -0.81
CA ALA A 62 1.64 -7.46 -2.05
C ALA A 62 2.83 -6.63 -2.53
N LEU A 63 2.84 -5.31 -2.31
CA LEU A 63 3.96 -4.43 -2.62
C LEU A 63 5.27 -4.86 -1.92
N LEU A 64 5.17 -5.36 -0.68
CA LEU A 64 6.32 -5.78 0.11
C LEU A 64 7.14 -6.89 -0.56
N ASP A 65 6.47 -7.81 -1.27
CA ASP A 65 7.15 -8.90 -1.98
C ASP A 65 7.96 -8.43 -3.19
N TYR A 66 7.67 -7.23 -3.72
CA TYR A 66 8.45 -6.57 -4.77
C TYR A 66 9.54 -5.64 -4.20
N GLY A 67 9.76 -5.64 -2.89
CA GLY A 67 10.71 -4.74 -2.22
C GLY A 67 10.25 -3.29 -2.17
N VAL A 68 8.94 -3.04 -2.29
CA VAL A 68 8.36 -1.70 -2.26
C VAL A 68 7.60 -1.51 -0.94
N HIS A 69 7.90 -0.42 -0.23
CA HIS A 69 7.13 -0.08 0.96
C HIS A 69 5.69 0.33 0.57
N ALA A 70 4.71 -0.14 1.33
CA ALA A 70 3.32 0.22 1.12
C ALA A 70 3.10 1.74 1.28
N PRO A 71 2.17 2.34 0.52
CA PRO A 71 1.79 3.72 0.73
C PRO A 71 0.95 3.87 2.00
N THR A 72 0.53 5.09 2.31
CA THR A 72 -0.52 5.29 3.31
C THR A 72 -1.80 4.63 2.82
N ILE A 73 -2.43 3.77 3.63
CA ILE A 73 -3.68 3.10 3.27
C ILE A 73 -4.83 3.52 4.17
N TYR A 74 -6.06 3.40 3.66
CA TYR A 74 -7.30 3.75 4.38
C TYR A 74 -7.36 5.21 4.88
N PHE A 75 -6.57 6.08 4.28
CA PHE A 75 -6.61 7.52 4.49
C PHE A 75 -6.45 8.24 3.15
N PRO A 76 -7.19 9.33 2.89
CA PRO A 76 -8.26 9.89 3.72
C PRO A 76 -9.51 8.99 3.76
N PRO A 77 -10.31 9.03 4.84
CA PRO A 77 -11.45 8.11 5.02
C PRO A 77 -12.60 8.33 4.04
N ILE A 78 -12.60 9.44 3.29
CA ILE A 78 -13.57 9.74 2.23
C ILE A 78 -13.32 8.94 0.95
N VAL A 79 -12.20 8.22 0.86
CA VAL A 79 -11.87 7.31 -0.24
C VAL A 79 -11.88 5.88 0.30
N GLU A 80 -12.83 5.06 -0.16
CA GLU A 80 -12.86 3.63 0.15
C GLU A 80 -11.65 2.91 -0.47
N GLU A 81 -11.07 1.96 0.26
CA GLU A 81 -9.87 1.21 -0.18
C GLU A 81 -8.75 2.14 -0.67
N ALA A 82 -8.51 3.22 0.08
CA ALA A 82 -7.53 4.24 -0.27
C ALA A 82 -6.09 3.73 -0.25
N LEU A 83 -5.33 4.12 -1.27
CA LEU A 83 -3.88 4.04 -1.38
C LEU A 83 -3.36 5.45 -1.68
N MET A 84 -2.90 6.17 -0.65
CA MET A 84 -2.38 7.54 -0.75
C MET A 84 -0.86 7.53 -0.92
N ILE A 85 -0.43 7.89 -2.13
CA ILE A 85 0.93 7.78 -2.63
C ILE A 85 1.50 9.19 -2.82
N GLU A 86 2.70 9.40 -2.28
CA GLU A 86 3.50 10.62 -2.42
C GLU A 86 4.83 10.26 -3.08
N PHE A 87 5.17 10.93 -4.19
CA PHE A 87 6.52 10.89 -4.74
C PHE A 87 7.24 12.18 -4.38
N THR A 88 8.31 12.06 -3.61
CA THR A 88 9.15 13.21 -3.26
C THR A 88 10.07 13.57 -4.44
N GLU A 89 10.67 14.74 -4.38
CA GLU A 89 11.58 15.26 -5.41
C GLU A 89 12.85 14.42 -5.61
N SER A 90 13.16 13.57 -4.63
CA SER A 90 14.37 12.75 -4.62
C SER A 90 14.20 11.43 -5.36
N GLU A 91 12.97 11.02 -5.64
CA GLU A 91 12.71 9.75 -6.32
C GLU A 91 13.01 9.86 -7.82
N PRO A 92 13.88 9.00 -8.36
CA PRO A 92 14.20 9.01 -9.78
C PRO A 92 13.02 8.47 -10.60
N LYS A 93 12.95 8.85 -11.88
CA LYS A 93 11.87 8.42 -12.78
C LYS A 93 11.71 6.90 -12.83
N GLU A 94 12.83 6.17 -12.79
CA GLU A 94 12.88 4.71 -12.81
C GLU A 94 12.17 4.10 -11.60
N ALA A 95 12.24 4.73 -10.43
CA ALA A 95 11.52 4.29 -9.24
C ALA A 95 10.01 4.50 -9.39
N VAL A 96 9.59 5.63 -9.95
CA VAL A 96 8.17 5.92 -10.23
C VAL A 96 7.60 4.91 -11.25
N ASP A 97 8.35 4.62 -12.31
CA ASP A 97 7.97 3.61 -13.32
C ASP A 97 7.89 2.21 -12.71
N TYR A 98 8.86 1.85 -11.86
CA TYR A 98 8.86 0.58 -11.16
C TYR A 98 7.62 0.44 -10.27
N TYR A 99 7.28 1.47 -9.51
CA TYR A 99 6.11 1.50 -8.63
C TYR A 99 4.80 1.31 -9.43
N ALA A 100 4.62 2.06 -10.52
CA ALA A 100 3.44 1.93 -11.39
C ALA A 100 3.33 0.54 -12.01
N ARG A 101 4.46 -0.03 -12.48
CA ARG A 101 4.51 -1.38 -13.04
C ARG A 101 4.13 -2.44 -12.01
N VAL A 102 4.61 -2.31 -10.78
CA VAL A 102 4.28 -3.25 -9.69
C VAL A 102 2.78 -3.19 -9.35
N LEU A 103 2.19 -1.99 -9.26
CA LEU A 103 0.74 -1.88 -9.04
C LEU A 103 -0.07 -2.50 -10.19
N ALA A 104 0.36 -2.31 -11.43
CA ALA A 104 -0.27 -2.94 -12.59
C ALA A 104 -0.20 -4.47 -12.54
N GLU A 105 0.93 -5.01 -12.13
CA GLU A 105 1.10 -6.46 -11.95
C GLU A 105 0.23 -7.00 -10.81
N ILE A 106 0.17 -6.29 -9.67
CA ILE A 106 -0.72 -6.66 -8.56
C ILE A 106 -2.18 -6.63 -9.01
N SER A 107 -2.60 -5.63 -9.79
CA SER A 107 -3.95 -5.58 -10.36
C SER A 107 -4.21 -6.77 -11.28
N ARG A 108 -3.28 -7.10 -12.18
CA ARG A 108 -3.40 -8.27 -13.07
C ARG A 108 -3.55 -9.56 -12.27
N GLU A 109 -2.67 -9.79 -11.30
CA GLU A 109 -2.72 -10.95 -10.43
C GLU A 109 -3.99 -10.98 -9.57
N ALA A 110 -4.48 -9.84 -9.08
CA ALA A 110 -5.73 -9.77 -8.32
C ALA A 110 -6.94 -10.24 -9.15
N ARG A 111 -6.93 -9.96 -10.46
CA ARG A 111 -8.00 -10.36 -11.38
C ARG A 111 -7.91 -11.82 -11.82
N GLU A 112 -6.70 -12.33 -11.99
CA GLU A 112 -6.45 -13.71 -12.44
C GLU A 112 -6.43 -14.72 -11.29
N GLN A 113 -5.78 -14.36 -10.17
CA GLN A 113 -5.42 -15.24 -9.04
C GLN A 113 -5.48 -14.48 -7.70
N PRO A 114 -6.66 -13.97 -7.27
CA PRO A 114 -6.79 -13.12 -6.09
C PRO A 114 -6.25 -13.74 -4.80
N GLU A 115 -6.38 -15.06 -4.65
CA GLU A 115 -5.90 -15.79 -3.48
C GLU A 115 -4.37 -15.76 -3.33
N ASN A 116 -3.63 -15.57 -4.42
CA ASN A 116 -2.18 -15.41 -4.34
C ASN A 116 -1.81 -14.04 -3.77
N VAL A 117 -2.53 -12.97 -4.16
CA VAL A 117 -2.32 -11.62 -3.63
C VAL A 117 -2.65 -11.55 -2.13
N LYS A 118 -3.75 -12.18 -1.70
CA LYS A 118 -4.17 -12.20 -0.28
C LYS A 118 -3.21 -12.93 0.65
N LYS A 119 -2.41 -13.87 0.14
CA LYS A 119 -1.41 -14.61 0.94
C LYS A 119 -0.12 -13.82 1.16
N ARG A 120 0.12 -12.76 0.39
CA ARG A 120 1.32 -11.93 0.52
C ARG A 120 1.32 -11.16 1.86
N PRO A 121 2.50 -10.82 2.43
CA PRO A 121 3.82 -11.09 1.89
C PRO A 121 4.30 -12.52 2.18
N VAL A 122 5.10 -13.08 1.28
CA VAL A 122 5.77 -14.40 1.43
C VAL A 122 7.29 -14.32 1.42
N ASN A 123 7.88 -13.21 0.94
CA ASN A 123 9.33 -13.02 0.85
C ASN A 123 9.91 -12.26 2.05
N THR A 124 9.08 -11.74 2.95
CA THR A 124 9.49 -11.05 4.17
C THR A 124 9.85 -12.03 5.28
N SER A 125 10.65 -11.59 6.25
CA SER A 125 11.07 -12.44 7.39
C SER A 125 9.89 -12.97 8.21
N VAL A 126 8.78 -12.23 8.24
CA VAL A 126 7.51 -12.63 8.88
C VAL A 126 6.38 -12.33 7.90
N GLY A 127 5.41 -13.24 7.80
CA GLY A 127 4.21 -13.06 6.99
C GLY A 127 3.15 -12.17 7.66
N ARG A 128 1.88 -12.35 7.28
CA ARG A 128 0.77 -11.63 7.93
C ARG A 128 0.65 -11.98 9.41
N LEU A 129 0.57 -10.95 10.24
CA LEU A 129 0.32 -11.09 11.66
C LEU A 129 -1.17 -11.32 11.92
N ASP A 130 -1.48 -12.17 12.91
CA ASP A 130 -2.84 -12.36 13.38
C ASP A 130 -3.26 -11.17 14.25
N MET A 131 -3.88 -10.17 13.61
CA MET A 131 -4.33 -8.95 14.28
C MET A 131 -5.47 -9.20 15.28
N VAL A 132 -6.29 -10.23 15.07
CA VAL A 132 -7.37 -10.59 16.00
C VAL A 132 -6.76 -11.09 17.30
N LYS A 133 -5.81 -12.02 17.21
CA LYS A 133 -5.06 -12.52 18.37
C LYS A 133 -4.23 -11.42 19.03
N ALA A 134 -3.64 -10.50 18.28
CA ALA A 134 -2.86 -9.41 18.85
C ALA A 134 -3.71 -8.46 19.71
N ASN A 135 -4.96 -8.21 19.33
CA ASN A 135 -5.87 -7.28 20.03
C ASN A 135 -6.72 -7.93 21.13
N ARG A 136 -6.77 -9.26 21.16
CA ARG A 136 -7.50 -10.02 22.18
C ARG A 136 -6.82 -9.94 23.54
N MET A 137 -7.57 -9.55 24.58
CA MET A 137 -7.04 -9.37 25.93
C MET A 137 -6.44 -10.66 26.54
N ASP A 138 -6.94 -11.82 26.14
CA ASP A 138 -6.45 -13.11 26.62
C ASP A 138 -5.14 -13.56 25.97
N THR A 139 -4.77 -12.97 24.84
CA THR A 139 -3.52 -13.26 24.10
C THR A 139 -2.56 -12.07 24.03
N TYR A 140 -2.98 -10.90 24.50
CA TYR A 140 -2.18 -9.69 24.55
C TYR A 140 -0.95 -9.84 25.48
N ILE A 141 0.23 -9.53 24.95
CA ILE A 141 1.51 -9.58 25.67
C ILE A 141 2.24 -8.24 25.44
N PRO A 142 2.08 -7.24 26.34
CA PRO A 142 2.70 -5.93 26.17
C PRO A 142 4.22 -5.92 26.39
N SER A 143 4.75 -6.93 27.10
CA SER A 143 6.19 -7.06 27.32
C SER A 143 6.59 -8.49 27.67
N VAL A 144 7.86 -8.82 27.46
CA VAL A 144 8.46 -10.10 27.90
C VAL A 144 8.36 -10.26 29.43
N ARG A 145 8.49 -9.16 30.20
CA ARG A 145 8.34 -9.19 31.66
C ARG A 145 6.92 -9.54 32.07
N PHE A 146 5.91 -9.01 31.37
CA PHE A 146 4.51 -9.37 31.59
C PHE A 146 4.30 -10.86 31.33
N ALA A 147 4.81 -11.38 30.20
CA ALA A 147 4.69 -12.79 29.88
C ALA A 147 5.30 -13.69 30.96
N ARG A 148 6.51 -13.37 31.42
CA ARG A 148 7.19 -14.12 32.49
C ARG A 148 6.45 -14.05 33.82
N LYS A 149 5.96 -12.87 34.21
CA LYS A 149 5.23 -12.67 35.48
C LYS A 149 3.91 -13.43 35.53
N TYR A 150 3.20 -13.50 34.40
CA TYR A 150 1.86 -14.10 34.30
C TYR A 150 1.84 -15.45 33.57
N GLY A 151 3.00 -16.10 33.41
CA GLY A 151 3.10 -17.44 32.80
C GLY A 151 2.59 -17.54 31.35
N ARG A 152 2.64 -16.45 30.57
CA ARG A 152 2.21 -16.46 29.16
C ARG A 152 3.29 -17.04 28.26
N LYS A 153 2.90 -17.92 27.34
CA LYS A 153 3.79 -18.46 26.31
C LYS A 153 4.12 -17.37 25.28
N ILE A 154 5.40 -17.04 25.15
CA ILE A 154 5.88 -16.12 24.13
C ILE A 154 5.90 -16.87 22.79
N PRO A 155 5.22 -16.38 21.75
CA PRO A 155 5.28 -17.02 20.44
C PRO A 155 6.71 -16.94 19.87
N PRO A 156 7.15 -17.97 19.11
CA PRO A 156 8.39 -17.86 18.34
C PRO A 156 8.26 -16.72 17.31
N LEU A 157 9.39 -16.06 17.02
CA LEU A 157 9.50 -15.07 15.95
C LEU A 157 9.34 -15.74 14.58
#